data_AF-A0A352A8B6-F1
#
_entry.id   AF-A0A352A8B6-F1
#
_cell.length_a   1.000
_cell.length_b   1.000
_cell.length_c   1.000
_cell.angle_alpha   90.00
_cell.angle_beta   90.00
_cell.angle_gamma   90.00
#
_symmetry.space_group_name_H-M   'P 1'
#
loop_
_entity.id
_entity.type
_entity.pdbx_description
1 polymer ?
#
loop_
_entity_poly.entity_id
_entity_poly.type
_entity_poly.pdbx_seq_one_letter_code
_entity_poly.pdbx_strand_id
1 'polypeptide(L)'
;MKIVDLSIYLESGLPSDPPAQIPYIEYRNHKDTAEEMSKYFGNATVDDFTDGNGWAIEFIKLSTHSGTHIDAPYHYYPTMNGGERAWTIDEVPLDWFYGPAVVVDFRDKPDEYRVGVSDFEEYFNKINYSLKPGDIVLVNTGASKKWGTKEYLTAGCGMSKESTLW
;
A
#
# COMPACT_ATOMS: atom_id res chain seq x y z
N MET A 1 5.74 -23.97 -1.72
CA MET A 1 5.78 -22.52 -2.05
C MET A 1 5.54 -21.75 -0.77
N LYS A 2 6.34 -20.73 -0.46
CA LYS A 2 6.12 -19.85 0.69
C LYS A 2 5.50 -18.55 0.18
N ILE A 3 4.43 -18.09 0.81
CA ILE A 3 3.82 -16.78 0.54
C ILE A 3 4.27 -15.86 1.67
N VAL A 4 4.70 -14.65 1.32
CA VAL A 4 5.10 -13.60 2.26
C VAL A 4 4.21 -12.40 1.99
N ASP A 5 3.50 -11.95 3.03
CA ASP A 5 2.72 -10.72 2.97
C ASP A 5 3.65 -9.52 3.09
N LEU A 6 3.52 -8.58 2.16
CA LEU A 6 4.29 -7.32 2.11
C LEU A 6 3.45 -6.11 2.49
N SER A 7 2.19 -6.32 2.88
CA SER A 7 1.28 -5.27 3.29
C SER A 7 1.38 -4.95 4.77
N ILE A 8 1.16 -3.68 5.10
CA ILE A 8 0.86 -3.24 6.47
C ILE A 8 -0.65 -3.31 6.73
N TYR A 9 -1.03 -3.42 8.00
CA TYR A 9 -2.43 -3.35 8.39
C TYR A 9 -2.99 -1.95 8.14
N LEU A 10 -4.25 -1.89 7.71
CA LEU A 10 -5.02 -0.65 7.76
C LEU A 10 -5.48 -0.44 9.19
N GLU A 11 -5.05 0.67 9.78
CA GLU A 11 -5.33 1.01 11.17
C GLU A 11 -5.83 2.45 11.27
N SER A 12 -6.86 2.64 12.10
CA SER A 12 -7.46 3.96 12.28
C SER A 12 -6.55 4.85 13.13
N GLY A 13 -6.30 6.08 12.67
CA GLY A 13 -5.65 7.12 13.51
C GLY A 13 -4.13 7.01 13.66
N LEU A 14 -3.44 6.16 12.89
CA LEU A 14 -1.98 6.10 12.94
C LEU A 14 -1.35 7.36 12.33
N PRO A 15 -0.32 7.95 12.98
CA PRO A 15 0.29 9.20 12.54
C PRO A 15 1.34 9.00 11.43
N SER A 16 1.22 7.94 10.63
CA SER A 16 2.18 7.58 9.58
C SER A 16 1.81 8.14 8.21
N ASP A 17 0.55 8.46 7.97
CA ASP A 17 0.10 9.12 6.74
C ASP A 17 -0.10 10.63 6.99
N PRO A 18 -0.09 11.47 5.92
CA PRO A 18 -0.50 12.87 6.04
C PRO A 18 -1.88 12.99 6.71
N PRO A 19 -2.16 14.01 7.56
CA PRO A 19 -3.37 14.05 8.37
C PRO A 19 -4.70 13.87 7.61
N ALA A 20 -4.79 14.35 6.37
CA ALA A 20 -6.00 14.19 5.54
C ALA A 20 -6.18 12.78 4.95
N GLN A 21 -5.14 11.95 5.00
CA GLN A 21 -5.07 10.61 4.43
C GLN A 21 -5.03 9.51 5.50
N ILE A 22 -5.00 9.87 6.79
CA ILE A 22 -5.04 8.88 7.88
C ILE A 22 -6.36 8.10 7.80
N PRO A 23 -6.32 6.75 7.76
CA PRO A 23 -7.52 5.93 7.72
C PRO A 23 -8.43 6.18 8.92
N TYR A 24 -9.74 6.06 8.69
CA TYR A 24 -10.75 5.95 9.74
C TYR A 24 -11.55 4.67 9.55
N ILE A 25 -11.64 3.88 10.61
CA ILE A 25 -12.40 2.62 10.64
C ILE A 25 -13.45 2.72 11.74
N GLU A 26 -14.71 2.63 11.37
CA GLU A 26 -15.84 2.48 12.28
C GLU A 26 -16.20 1.01 12.39
N TYR A 27 -16.01 0.44 13.58
CA TYR A 27 -16.39 -0.94 13.87
C TYR A 27 -17.80 -1.00 14.45
N ARG A 28 -18.66 -1.82 13.86
CA ARG A 28 -20.01 -2.12 14.38
C ARG A 28 -20.09 -3.59 14.71
N ASN A 29 -20.26 -3.90 15.99
CA ASN A 29 -20.34 -5.27 16.47
C ASN A 29 -21.76 -5.85 16.25
N HIS A 30 -21.94 -7.11 16.61
CA HIS A 30 -23.20 -7.83 16.45
C HIS A 30 -24.42 -7.17 17.14
N LYS A 31 -24.21 -6.47 18.26
CA LYS A 31 -25.29 -5.74 18.95
C LYS A 31 -25.63 -4.43 18.26
N ASP A 32 -24.63 -3.74 17.73
CA ASP A 32 -24.81 -2.43 17.06
C ASP A 32 -25.65 -2.53 15.77
N THR A 33 -25.75 -3.72 15.17
CA THR A 33 -26.39 -3.94 13.86
C THR A 33 -27.66 -4.78 13.92
N ALA A 34 -27.99 -5.39 15.06
CA ALA A 34 -29.14 -6.31 15.15
C ALA A 34 -30.46 -5.63 14.74
N GLU A 35 -30.73 -4.42 15.21
CA GLU A 35 -31.94 -3.67 14.84
C GLU A 35 -31.97 -3.23 13.37
N GLU A 36 -30.81 -3.03 12.75
CA GLU A 36 -30.74 -2.67 11.34
C GLU A 36 -30.92 -3.91 10.46
N MET A 37 -30.29 -5.01 10.85
CA MET A 37 -30.42 -6.30 10.18
C MET A 37 -31.88 -6.75 10.11
N SER A 38 -32.67 -6.59 11.17
CA SER A 38 -34.09 -6.99 11.19
C SER A 38 -34.92 -6.30 10.11
N LYS A 39 -34.59 -5.05 9.77
CA LYS A 39 -35.27 -4.26 8.70
C LYS A 39 -35.09 -4.87 7.31
N TYR A 40 -34.06 -5.70 7.10
CA TYR A 40 -33.86 -6.43 5.85
C TYR A 40 -34.74 -7.69 5.74
N PHE A 41 -35.35 -8.16 6.84
CA PHE A 41 -36.07 -9.43 6.92
C PHE A 41 -37.58 -9.26 7.20
N GLY A 42 -38.20 -8.25 6.59
CA GLY A 42 -39.65 -8.05 6.64
C GLY A 42 -40.14 -7.78 8.06
N ASN A 43 -40.86 -8.73 8.65
CA ASN A 43 -41.43 -8.62 10.01
C ASN A 43 -40.55 -9.24 11.09
N ALA A 44 -39.34 -9.70 10.76
CA ALA A 44 -38.40 -10.21 11.75
C ALA A 44 -38.07 -9.12 12.77
N THR A 45 -37.88 -9.56 14.00
CA THR A 45 -37.43 -8.76 15.13
C THR A 45 -36.05 -9.22 15.58
N VAL A 46 -35.43 -8.48 16.50
CA VAL A 46 -34.13 -8.88 17.07
C VAL A 46 -34.24 -10.24 17.81
N ASP A 47 -35.40 -10.55 18.39
CA ASP A 47 -35.63 -11.80 19.13
C ASP A 47 -35.64 -13.04 18.22
N ASP A 48 -35.83 -12.86 16.91
CA ASP A 48 -35.75 -13.94 15.93
C ASP A 48 -34.29 -14.31 15.60
N PHE A 49 -33.31 -13.49 16.03
CA PHE A 49 -31.89 -13.74 15.81
C PHE A 49 -31.27 -14.50 16.98
N THR A 50 -30.31 -15.39 16.66
CA THR A 50 -29.56 -16.14 17.68
C THR A 50 -28.89 -15.18 18.64
N ASP A 51 -29.28 -15.25 19.92
CA ASP A 51 -28.87 -14.36 21.00
C ASP A 51 -29.08 -12.86 20.70
N GLY A 52 -29.95 -12.50 19.75
CA GLY A 52 -30.15 -11.12 19.31
C GLY A 52 -28.93 -10.51 18.63
N ASN A 53 -28.21 -11.29 17.82
CA ASN A 53 -26.98 -10.85 17.14
C ASN A 53 -27.22 -10.54 15.66
N GLY A 54 -26.79 -9.35 15.22
CA GLY A 54 -26.71 -8.93 13.83
C GLY A 54 -25.36 -9.23 13.18
N TRP A 55 -25.07 -8.62 12.02
CA TRP A 55 -23.77 -8.73 11.35
C TRP A 55 -22.71 -7.84 11.99
N ALA A 56 -21.52 -8.37 12.26
CA ALA A 56 -20.38 -7.51 12.55
C ALA A 56 -19.86 -6.94 11.21
N ILE A 57 -19.79 -5.62 11.11
CA ILE A 57 -19.35 -4.92 9.89
C ILE A 57 -18.43 -3.75 10.25
N GLU A 58 -17.71 -3.27 9.25
CA GLU A 58 -16.81 -2.14 9.37
C GLU A 58 -17.08 -1.14 8.24
N PHE A 59 -17.07 0.15 8.55
CA PHE A 59 -17.03 1.21 7.55
C PHE A 59 -15.63 1.82 7.54
N ILE A 60 -15.03 1.88 6.35
CA ILE A 60 -13.68 2.38 6.16
C ILE A 60 -13.75 3.65 5.31
N LYS A 61 -13.14 4.72 5.81
CA LYS A 61 -12.82 5.92 5.02
C LYS A 61 -11.31 5.96 4.83
N LEU A 62 -10.87 5.83 3.57
CA LEU A 62 -9.45 5.86 3.20
C LEU A 62 -9.17 6.81 2.02
N SER A 63 -7.92 7.22 1.90
CA SER A 63 -7.35 7.72 0.65
C SER A 63 -6.86 6.54 -0.20
N THR A 64 -6.80 6.68 -1.52
CA THR A 64 -6.12 5.71 -2.40
C THR A 64 -4.62 5.63 -2.14
N HIS A 65 -4.07 6.54 -1.32
CA HIS A 65 -2.67 6.62 -0.90
C HIS A 65 -2.45 6.26 0.57
N SER A 66 -3.46 5.67 1.24
CA SER A 66 -3.32 5.23 2.64
C SER A 66 -2.71 3.82 2.71
N GLY A 67 -1.76 3.61 3.63
CA GLY A 67 -1.16 2.29 3.88
C GLY A 67 -0.34 1.75 2.70
N THR A 68 -0.27 0.43 2.54
CA THR A 68 0.35 -0.20 1.34
C THR A 68 -0.54 0.03 0.13
N HIS A 69 -0.05 0.75 -0.88
CA HIS A 69 -0.83 1.17 -2.05
C HIS A 69 0.00 1.17 -3.34
N ILE A 70 -0.67 1.52 -4.46
CA ILE A 70 -0.08 1.63 -5.80
C ILE A 70 -0.44 2.99 -6.38
N ASP A 71 0.57 3.69 -6.89
CA ASP A 71 0.40 4.93 -7.63
C ASP A 71 0.33 4.66 -9.13
N ALA A 72 -0.80 4.99 -9.75
CA ALA A 72 -0.95 4.98 -11.21
C ALA A 72 -0.27 6.21 -11.85
N PRO A 73 0.07 6.19 -13.16
CA PRO A 73 0.66 7.35 -13.84
C PRO A 73 -0.08 8.67 -13.62
N TYR A 74 -1.42 8.61 -13.59
CA TYR A 74 -2.28 9.77 -13.35
C TYR A 74 -2.05 10.45 -11.98
N HIS A 75 -1.50 9.75 -10.99
CA HIS A 75 -1.13 10.34 -9.70
C HIS A 75 -0.11 11.47 -9.86
N TYR A 76 0.87 11.30 -10.74
CA TYR A 76 1.97 12.24 -10.91
C TYR A 76 1.68 13.32 -11.96
N TYR A 77 0.99 12.96 -13.05
CA TYR A 77 0.73 13.90 -14.14
C TYR A 77 -0.49 13.49 -14.98
N PRO A 78 -1.24 14.44 -15.56
CA PRO A 78 -2.41 14.11 -16.40
C PRO A 78 -2.06 13.46 -17.75
N THR A 79 -0.79 13.51 -18.17
CA THR A 79 -0.30 12.87 -19.41
C THR A 79 0.94 12.01 -19.18
N MET A 80 1.19 11.07 -20.09
CA MET A 80 2.35 10.17 -20.11
C MET A 80 2.80 9.94 -21.55
N ASN A 81 3.87 9.16 -21.77
CA ASN A 81 4.33 8.72 -23.11
C ASN A 81 4.42 9.83 -24.17
N GLY A 82 4.86 11.04 -23.80
CA GLY A 82 4.98 12.15 -24.74
C GLY A 82 3.68 12.89 -25.07
N GLY A 83 2.65 12.78 -24.22
CA GLY A 83 1.43 13.60 -24.29
C GLY A 83 0.11 12.83 -24.29
N GLU A 84 0.16 11.50 -24.28
CA GLU A 84 -1.02 10.64 -24.12
C GLU A 84 -1.67 10.88 -22.75
N ARG A 85 -2.99 10.71 -22.63
CA ARG A 85 -3.65 10.77 -21.32
C ARG A 85 -3.03 9.71 -20.38
N ALA A 86 -2.66 10.12 -19.17
CA ALA A 86 -2.13 9.22 -18.17
C ALA A 86 -3.21 8.21 -17.72
N TRP A 87 -2.79 6.96 -17.55
CA TRP A 87 -3.67 5.89 -17.10
C TRP A 87 -4.11 6.09 -15.65
N THR A 88 -5.41 5.90 -15.42
CA THR A 88 -5.95 5.65 -14.07
C THR A 88 -5.69 4.19 -13.69
N ILE A 89 -5.80 3.84 -12.40
CA ILE A 89 -5.36 2.53 -11.90
C ILE A 89 -6.10 1.35 -12.55
N ASP A 90 -7.36 1.53 -12.94
CA ASP A 90 -8.20 0.54 -13.62
C ASP A 90 -7.77 0.27 -15.07
N GLU A 91 -6.87 1.07 -15.62
CA GLU A 91 -6.35 0.96 -16.99
C GLU A 91 -4.92 0.40 -17.03
N VAL A 92 -4.24 0.29 -15.87
CA VAL A 92 -2.86 -0.22 -15.81
C VAL A 92 -2.88 -1.74 -16.08
N PRO A 93 -2.01 -2.26 -16.98
CA PRO A 93 -1.96 -3.69 -17.28
C PRO A 93 -1.67 -4.56 -16.05
N LEU A 94 -2.44 -5.64 -15.87
CA LEU A 94 -2.34 -6.51 -14.68
C LEU A 94 -0.98 -7.22 -14.57
N ASP A 95 -0.34 -7.50 -15.70
CA ASP A 95 0.98 -8.13 -15.79
C ASP A 95 2.10 -7.25 -15.20
N TRP A 96 1.89 -5.94 -15.00
CA TRP A 96 2.82 -5.09 -14.25
C TRP A 96 2.83 -5.39 -12.75
N PHE A 97 1.76 -6.01 -12.23
CA PHE A 97 1.61 -6.31 -10.81
C PHE A 97 1.89 -7.79 -10.47
N TYR A 98 2.22 -8.60 -11.47
CA TYR A 98 2.47 -10.02 -11.30
C TYR A 98 3.64 -10.48 -12.15
N GLY A 99 4.82 -10.60 -11.54
CA GLY A 99 6.03 -11.00 -12.24
C GLY A 99 7.16 -11.42 -11.29
N PRO A 100 8.33 -11.79 -11.84
CA PRO A 100 9.53 -11.98 -11.06
C PRO A 100 9.86 -10.69 -10.29
N ALA A 101 10.30 -10.84 -9.05
CA ALA A 101 10.70 -9.70 -8.23
C ALA A 101 12.11 -9.91 -7.68
N VAL A 102 12.86 -8.82 -7.56
CA VAL A 102 14.17 -8.78 -6.91
C VAL A 102 14.14 -7.80 -5.75
N VAL A 103 14.61 -8.23 -4.58
CA VAL A 103 14.68 -7.38 -3.39
C VAL A 103 16.06 -6.74 -3.31
N VAL A 104 16.08 -5.41 -3.32
CA VAL A 104 17.27 -4.60 -3.10
C VAL A 104 17.25 -4.09 -1.66
N ASP A 105 18.22 -4.54 -0.87
CA ASP A 105 18.35 -4.20 0.55
C ASP A 105 19.28 -3.00 0.73
N PHE A 106 18.69 -1.84 1.01
CA PHE A 106 19.39 -0.57 1.29
C PHE A 106 19.11 -0.06 2.70
N ARG A 107 18.80 -0.97 3.63
CA ARG A 107 18.62 -0.63 5.06
C ARG A 107 19.89 -0.13 5.75
N ASP A 108 21.04 -0.28 5.11
CA ASP A 108 22.34 0.22 5.56
C ASP A 108 22.59 1.68 5.15
N LYS A 109 21.81 2.22 4.20
CA LYS A 109 21.89 3.63 3.80
C LYS A 109 21.17 4.51 4.84
N PRO A 110 21.73 5.68 5.19
CA PRO A 110 21.10 6.56 6.16
C PRO A 110 19.78 7.16 5.64
N ASP A 111 18.96 7.67 6.55
CA ASP A 111 17.78 8.46 6.20
C ASP A 111 18.15 9.60 5.25
N GLU A 112 17.28 9.90 4.28
CA GLU A 112 17.48 10.93 3.24
C GLU A 112 18.65 10.67 2.26
N TYR A 113 19.36 9.54 2.39
CA TYR A 113 20.39 9.17 1.41
C TYR A 113 19.78 9.06 0.02
N ARG A 114 20.44 9.69 -0.96
CA ARG A 114 20.00 9.67 -2.35
C ARG A 114 20.70 8.56 -3.11
N VAL A 115 20.02 7.42 -3.25
CA VAL A 115 20.51 6.24 -3.98
C VAL A 115 20.67 6.57 -5.46
N GLY A 116 21.87 6.33 -5.97
CA GLY A 116 22.27 6.55 -7.37
C GLY A 116 22.33 5.24 -8.18
N VAL A 117 22.64 5.38 -9.47
CA VAL A 117 22.86 4.23 -10.37
C VAL A 117 23.96 3.30 -9.84
N SER A 118 25.05 3.85 -9.33
CA SER A 118 26.18 3.07 -8.81
C SER A 118 25.81 2.18 -7.62
N ASP A 119 24.85 2.60 -6.77
CA ASP A 119 24.39 1.77 -5.64
C ASP A 119 23.65 0.53 -6.15
N PHE A 120 22.81 0.68 -7.17
CA PHE A 120 22.12 -0.44 -7.81
C PHE A 120 23.09 -1.35 -8.54
N GLU A 121 24.02 -0.80 -9.33
CA GLU A 121 25.04 -1.59 -10.02
C GLU A 121 25.88 -2.41 -9.04
N GLU A 122 26.35 -1.79 -7.94
CA GLU A 122 27.09 -2.50 -6.89
C GLU A 122 26.24 -3.62 -6.29
N TYR A 123 24.97 -3.34 -5.97
CA TYR A 123 24.08 -4.32 -5.37
C TYR A 123 23.80 -5.51 -6.32
N PHE A 124 23.46 -5.25 -7.58
CA PHE A 124 23.17 -6.29 -8.56
C PHE A 124 24.41 -7.13 -8.91
N ASN A 125 25.59 -6.50 -8.99
CA ASN A 125 26.86 -7.22 -9.14
C ASN A 125 27.13 -8.13 -7.93
N LYS A 126 26.91 -7.63 -6.71
CA LYS A 126 27.10 -8.40 -5.46
C LYS A 126 26.21 -9.65 -5.40
N ILE A 127 24.96 -9.55 -5.86
CA ILE A 127 24.03 -10.70 -5.87
C ILE A 127 24.11 -11.53 -7.16
N ASN A 128 25.01 -11.16 -8.08
CA ASN A 128 25.16 -11.76 -9.41
C ASN A 128 23.82 -11.89 -10.15
N TYR A 129 23.08 -10.78 -10.23
CA TYR A 129 21.78 -10.69 -10.88
C TYR A 129 21.81 -9.65 -12.00
N SER A 130 21.13 -9.94 -13.10
CA SER A 130 20.90 -8.99 -14.19
C SER A 130 19.41 -8.80 -14.36
N LEU A 131 18.95 -7.55 -14.32
CA LEU A 131 17.55 -7.19 -14.50
C LEU A 131 17.04 -7.67 -15.86
N LYS A 132 15.77 -8.08 -15.88
CA LYS A 132 15.04 -8.47 -17.08
C LYS A 132 13.83 -7.56 -17.26
N PRO A 133 13.36 -7.34 -18.50
CA PRO A 133 12.10 -6.65 -18.74
C PRO A 133 10.96 -7.30 -17.93
N GLY A 134 10.22 -6.47 -17.19
CA GLY A 134 9.12 -6.91 -16.33
C GLY A 134 9.51 -7.35 -14.92
N ASP A 135 10.80 -7.31 -14.55
CA ASP A 135 11.19 -7.53 -13.16
C ASP A 135 10.63 -6.40 -12.26
N ILE A 136 10.04 -6.80 -11.13
CA ILE A 136 9.60 -5.88 -10.08
C ILE A 136 10.75 -5.67 -9.10
N VAL A 137 11.27 -4.45 -9.03
CA VAL A 137 12.34 -4.09 -8.09
C VAL A 137 11.73 -3.61 -6.77
N LEU A 138 11.88 -4.41 -5.72
CA LEU A 138 11.42 -4.09 -4.37
C LEU A 138 12.57 -3.52 -3.56
N VAL A 139 12.52 -2.22 -3.24
CA VAL A 139 13.58 -1.56 -2.47
C VAL A 139 13.24 -1.55 -0.98
N ASN A 140 14.03 -2.25 -0.18
CA ASN A 140 13.92 -2.23 1.27
C ASN A 140 14.80 -1.13 1.86
N THR A 141 14.19 0.00 2.15
CA THR A 141 14.85 1.17 2.76
C THR A 141 14.90 1.09 4.30
N GLY A 142 14.12 0.19 4.89
CA GLY A 142 13.97 0.07 6.34
C GLY A 142 12.91 0.99 6.96
N ALA A 143 12.25 1.84 6.16
CA ALA A 143 11.21 2.77 6.61
C ALA A 143 10.05 2.07 7.35
N SER A 144 9.71 0.83 6.96
CA SER A 144 8.66 0.03 7.58
C SER A 144 8.83 -0.19 9.10
N LYS A 145 10.06 -0.10 9.63
CA LYS A 145 10.32 -0.17 11.08
C LYS A 145 9.76 1.03 11.85
N LYS A 146 9.41 2.11 11.15
CA LYS A 146 8.82 3.35 11.71
C LYS A 146 7.31 3.43 11.48
N TRP A 147 6.68 2.39 10.94
CA TRP A 147 5.22 2.34 10.83
C TRP A 147 4.56 2.55 12.20
N GLY A 148 3.48 3.33 12.23
CA GLY A 148 2.82 3.78 13.44
C GLY A 148 3.42 5.04 14.08
N THR A 149 4.49 5.61 13.51
CA THR A 149 5.11 6.85 14.01
C THR A 149 5.13 7.96 12.96
N LYS A 150 5.39 9.19 13.41
CA LYS A 150 5.46 10.40 12.55
C LYS A 150 6.69 10.41 11.65
N GLU A 151 7.73 9.69 12.06
CA GLU A 151 8.99 9.57 11.33
C GLU A 151 8.86 8.64 10.10
N TYR A 152 7.75 7.91 9.95
CA TYR A 152 7.56 6.96 8.84
C TYR A 152 7.82 7.59 7.46
N LEU A 153 7.27 8.78 7.20
CA LEU A 153 7.35 9.45 5.89
C LEU A 153 8.74 9.99 5.55
N THR A 154 9.60 10.14 6.56
CA THR A 154 10.96 10.69 6.39
C THR A 154 12.05 9.65 6.64
N ALA A 155 11.67 8.41 6.96
CA ALA A 155 12.61 7.34 7.24
C ALA A 155 13.08 6.66 5.96
N GLY A 156 14.34 6.22 5.97
CA GLY A 156 14.96 5.50 4.86
C GLY A 156 15.53 6.40 3.77
N CYS A 157 16.21 5.76 2.83
CA CYS A 157 16.79 6.40 1.66
C CYS A 157 15.75 6.63 0.56
N GLY A 158 16.06 7.54 -0.37
CA GLY A 158 15.25 7.85 -1.54
C GLY A 158 16.00 7.61 -2.85
N MET A 159 15.26 7.46 -3.95
CA MET A 159 15.84 7.20 -5.27
C MET A 159 16.13 8.50 -6.01
N SER A 160 17.30 8.58 -6.62
CA SER A 160 17.68 9.70 -7.50
C SER A 160 16.96 9.62 -8.84
N LYS A 161 16.80 10.77 -9.51
CA LYS A 161 16.31 10.86 -10.89
C LYS A 161 17.09 9.93 -11.83
N GLU A 162 18.41 9.93 -11.73
CA GLU A 162 19.28 9.09 -12.56
C GLU A 162 19.03 7.59 -12.32
N SER A 163 18.85 7.15 -11.08
CA SER A 163 18.51 5.75 -10.79
C SER A 163 17.10 5.36 -11.27
N THR A 164 16.16 6.30 -11.32
CA THR A 164 14.81 6.06 -11.84
C THR A 164 14.76 5.99 -13.37
N LEU A 165 15.70 6.63 -14.06
CA LEU A 165 15.77 6.69 -15.53
C LEU A 165 16.70 5.63 -16.15
N TRP A 166 17.49 4.94 -15.32
CA TRP A 166 18.44 3.90 -15.73
C TRP A 166 17.71 2.59 -16.01
#